data_AF-A0A653IPC7-F1
#
_entry.id   AF-A0A653IPC7-F1
#
_cell.length_a   1.000
_cell.length_b   1.000
_cell.length_c   1.000
_cell.angle_alpha   90.00
_cell.angle_beta   90.00
_cell.angle_gamma   90.00
#
_symmetry.space_group_name_H-M   'P 1'
#
loop_
_entity.id
_entity.type
_entity.pdbx_description
1 polymer ?
#
loop_
_entity_poly.entity_id
_entity_poly.type
_entity_poly.pdbx_seq_one_letter_code
_entity_poly.pdbx_strand_id
1 'polypeptide(L)' 'MPPTEKITDGANERAIDEPLASTAPGIPDDALAPGEELLQPPSDEEVDRIARKLGAPVPKSNG' A
#
# COMPACT_ATOMS: atom_id res chain seq x y z
N MET A 1 -16.90 21.10 -35.21
CA MET A 1 -16.31 21.97 -34.15
C MET A 1 -14.80 21.82 -34.26
N PRO A 2 -14.02 22.91 -34.34
CA PRO A 2 -12.58 22.78 -34.21
C PRO A 2 -12.23 22.48 -32.74
N PRO A 3 -11.14 21.74 -32.47
CA PRO A 3 -10.69 21.48 -31.10
C PRO A 3 -10.27 22.79 -30.42
N THR A 4 -10.63 22.96 -29.16
CA THR A 4 -10.23 24.12 -28.35
C THR A 4 -8.74 24.04 -28.06
N GLU A 5 -7.95 25.00 -28.55
CA GLU A 5 -6.52 25.12 -28.24
C GLU A 5 -6.29 25.24 -26.72
N LYS A 6 -5.30 24.50 -26.19
CA LYS A 6 -4.91 24.60 -24.77
C LYS A 6 -4.24 25.96 -24.50
N ILE A 7 -4.60 26.56 -23.36
CA ILE A 7 -4.17 27.93 -22.95
C ILE A 7 -2.91 27.89 -22.04
N THR A 8 -2.38 26.72 -21.68
CA THR A 8 -1.28 26.62 -20.69
C THR A 8 -0.20 25.65 -21.11
N ASP A 9 1.06 26.05 -20.90
CA ASP A 9 2.31 25.31 -21.12
C ASP A 9 2.92 24.72 -19.83
N GLY A 10 2.14 24.65 -18.76
CA GLY A 10 2.60 24.17 -17.45
C GLY A 10 2.88 22.66 -17.43
N ALA A 11 3.86 22.22 -16.62
CA ALA A 11 4.41 20.85 -16.52
C ALA A 11 3.43 19.66 -16.41
N ASN A 12 2.12 19.91 -16.29
CA ASN A 12 1.05 18.93 -16.48
C ASN A 12 0.54 18.87 -17.95
N GLU A 13 1.38 19.25 -18.92
CA GLU A 13 1.10 19.30 -20.37
C GLU A 13 0.72 17.96 -21.02
N ARG A 14 0.57 16.87 -20.24
CA ARG A 14 0.12 15.58 -20.78
C ARG A 14 -1.09 15.76 -21.68
N ALA A 15 -1.04 15.10 -22.83
CA ALA A 15 -2.16 15.13 -23.76
C ALA A 15 -3.40 14.61 -23.01
N ILE A 16 -4.55 15.25 -23.26
CA ILE A 16 -5.82 14.82 -22.62
C ILE A 16 -6.15 13.35 -22.93
N ASP A 17 -5.59 12.83 -24.03
CA ASP A 17 -5.75 11.47 -24.52
C ASP A 17 -4.55 10.57 -24.20
N GLU A 18 -3.58 11.03 -23.40
CA GLU A 18 -2.47 10.19 -22.97
C GLU A 18 -2.97 9.19 -21.92
N PRO A 19 -2.79 7.88 -22.12
CA PRO A 19 -3.25 6.87 -21.18
C PRO A 19 -2.50 7.02 -19.85
N LEU A 20 -3.20 7.50 -18.81
CA LEU A 20 -2.67 7.68 -17.46
C LEU A 20 -2.35 6.35 -16.75
N ALA A 21 -3.02 5.28 -17.16
CA ALA A 21 -2.95 3.99 -16.51
C ALA A 21 -1.88 3.12 -17.19
N SER A 22 -0.81 2.87 -16.46
CA SER A 22 0.09 1.76 -16.77
C SER A 22 -0.74 0.47 -16.86
N THR A 23 -0.56 -0.31 -17.93
CA THR A 23 -1.16 -1.65 -18.06
C THR A 23 -0.46 -2.69 -17.19
N ALA A 24 0.23 -2.24 -16.14
CA ALA A 24 0.86 -3.13 -15.18
C ALA A 24 -0.26 -3.97 -14.52
N PRO A 25 -0.06 -5.30 -14.40
CA PRO A 25 -0.91 -6.11 -13.54
C PRO A 25 -0.96 -5.44 -12.16
N GLY A 26 -2.16 -5.18 -11.64
CA GLY A 26 -2.30 -4.73 -10.26
C GLY A 26 -1.64 -5.75 -9.31
N ILE A 27 -1.16 -5.30 -8.15
CA ILE A 27 -0.78 -6.23 -7.09
C ILE A 27 -2.06 -6.96 -6.70
N PRO A 28 -2.12 -8.31 -6.81
CA PRO A 28 -3.28 -9.06 -6.34
C PRO A 28 -3.48 -8.78 -4.86
N ASP A 29 -4.74 -8.66 -4.44
CA ASP A 29 -5.04 -8.47 -3.03
C ASP A 29 -4.71 -9.76 -2.27
N ASP A 30 -3.70 -9.69 -1.40
CA ASP A 30 -3.32 -10.78 -0.50
C ASP A 30 -4.19 -10.79 0.77
N ALA A 31 -5.28 -10.02 0.81
CA ALA A 31 -6.23 -10.05 1.90
C ALA A 31 -6.94 -11.41 2.00
N LEU A 32 -7.08 -11.90 3.23
CA LEU A 32 -7.83 -13.11 3.52
C LEU A 32 -9.33 -12.88 3.27
N ALA A 33 -9.94 -13.80 2.52
CA ALA A 33 -11.37 -13.83 2.32
C ALA A 33 -12.11 -14.24 3.61
N PRO A 34 -13.40 -13.90 3.76
CA PRO A 34 -14.19 -14.34 4.90
C PRO A 34 -14.20 -15.88 5.02
N GLY A 35 -13.79 -16.39 6.19
CA GLY A 35 -13.75 -17.82 6.48
C GLY A 35 -12.40 -18.49 6.19
N GLU A 36 -11.42 -17.75 5.66
CA GLU A 36 -10.05 -18.23 5.58
C GLU A 36 -9.35 -18.17 6.94
N GLU A 37 -8.41 -19.09 7.17
CA GLU A 37 -7.71 -19.22 8.44
C GLU A 37 -6.73 -18.04 8.61
N LEU A 38 -6.85 -17.35 9.74
CA LEU A 38 -5.90 -16.30 10.11
C LEU A 38 -4.54 -16.91 10.44
N LEU A 39 -3.48 -16.18 10.11
CA LEU A 39 -2.14 -16.52 10.57
C LEU A 39 -2.11 -16.55 12.10
N GLN A 40 -1.34 -17.49 12.64
CA GLN A 40 -1.12 -17.56 14.07
C GLN A 40 -0.41 -16.29 14.56
N PRO A 41 -0.88 -15.68 15.66
CA PRO A 41 -0.18 -14.53 16.23
C PRO A 41 1.23 -14.93 16.67
N PRO A 42 2.19 -14.00 16.63
CA PRO A 42 3.54 -14.26 17.14
C PRO A 42 3.50 -14.54 18.64
N SER A 43 4.46 -15.34 19.13
CA SER A 43 4.61 -15.56 20.56
C SER A 43 5.16 -14.31 21.26
N ASP A 44 4.95 -14.21 22.58
CA ASP A 44 5.49 -13.11 23.39
C ASP A 44 7.02 -13.00 23.27
N GLU A 45 7.73 -14.13 23.23
CA GLU A 45 9.20 -14.16 23.05
C GLU A 45 9.62 -13.59 21.69
N GLU A 46 8.83 -13.87 20.65
CA GLU A 46 9.08 -13.36 19.31
C GLU A 46 8.79 -11.85 19.23
N VAL A 47 7.68 -11.41 19.82
CA VAL A 47 7.35 -9.98 19.95
C VAL A 47 8.47 -9.24 20.67
N ASP A 48 8.95 -9.76 21.80
CA ASP A 48 10.05 -9.18 22.59
C ASP A 48 11.34 -9.06 21.78
N ARG A 49 11.72 -10.13 21.08
CA ARG A 49 12.94 -10.16 20.24
C ARG A 49 12.87 -9.09 19.14
N ILE A 50 11.73 -8.99 18.47
CA ILE A 50 11.54 -8.03 17.37
C ILE A 50 11.44 -6.60 17.91
N ALA A 51 10.73 -6.37 19.02
CA ALA A 51 10.65 -5.05 19.65
C ALA A 51 12.03 -4.51 20.00
N ARG A 52 12.91 -5.34 20.59
CA ARG A 52 14.31 -4.95 20.88
C ARG A 52 15.09 -4.62 19.62
N LYS A 53 14.94 -5.41 18.55
CA LYS A 53 15.61 -5.16 17.26
C LYS A 53 15.19 -3.82 16.64
N LEU A 54 13.93 -3.46 16.79
CA LEU A 54 13.35 -2.22 16.26
C LEU A 54 13.53 -1.01 17.20
N GLY A 55 14.02 -1.22 18.43
CA GLY A 55 14.05 -0.17 19.45
C GLY A 55 12.65 0.28 19.91
N ALA A 56 11.64 -0.56 19.72
CA ALA A 56 10.26 -0.28 20.08
C ALA A 56 10.00 -0.60 21.57
N PRO A 57 9.01 0.07 22.21
CA PRO A 57 8.58 -0.29 23.55
C PRO A 57 8.11 -1.75 23.60
N VAL A 58 8.62 -2.51 24.56
CA VAL A 58 8.15 -3.87 24.81
C VAL A 58 6.76 -3.80 25.47
N PRO A 59 5.72 -4.42 24.88
CA PRO A 59 4.40 -4.44 25.48
C PRO A 59 4.44 -5.13 26.84
N LYS A 60 3.73 -4.58 27.83
CA LYS A 60 3.56 -5.25 29.12
C LYS A 60 2.62 -6.43 28.92
N SER A 61 3.08 -7.64 29.18
CA SER A 61 2.22 -8.82 29.21
C SER A 61 1.14 -8.60 30.28
N ASN A 62 -0.13 -8.61 29.86
CA ASN A 62 -1.26 -8.70 30.77
C ASN A 62 -1.46 -10.18 31.06
N GLY A 63 -0.96 -10.63 32.21
CA GLY A 63 -1.20 -11.98 32.72
C GLY A 63 -2.65 -12.23 33.08
#